data_AF-A0AAP9KMN7-F1
#
_entry.id   AF-A0AAP9KMN7-F1
#
_cell.length_a   1.000
_cell.length_b   1.000
_cell.length_c   1.000
_cell.angle_alpha   90.00
_cell.angle_beta   90.00
_cell.angle_gamma   90.00
#
_symmetry.space_group_name_H-M   'P 1'
#
loop_
_entity.id
_entity.type
_entity.pdbx_description
1 polymer ?
#
loop_
_entity_poly.entity_id
_entity_poly.type
_entity_poly.pdbx_seq_one_letter_code
_entity_poly.pdbx_strand_id
1 'polypeptide(L)'
;MRKTVAVQRPAFMTNPVAMQSRVEGAAARFRQAMAAADYPAARRCCEDVLRVMPHNMQVLSDYALTLMRTGDYNKSYKTYLKIYQASADQRAQASETWLDGLTEVCGWLNKADEVARYGLESLQQSDAKFSTGQKHPIPADAPPAFDASKPQENIIAFSLYGNQPRYCETLIKNVEVARELYPAWTCRVYLDDSVPQHVWQRLQQPDVQLVDMSEEKTLFPTLWRFLVIDDPNVKRFIVRDADSLLSEREVAAVDAWLHSPYWFHHMRDYFTHTELLLAGMWGGCHGVFSQVEQQMRDFIAEYQGSERFTDQFFLKRALWPTVRNSILNHDDIFRFHHAQAWPAHPPIRWQTDKFHVGSNAGFSSMAGKASVADAEWQQVTLTWAGQSWSYPARVRNGEWELPMPFFLIEAWKAGELTVQTL
;
A
#
# COMPACT_ATOMS: atom_id res chain seq x y z
N MET A 1 66.44 24.17 21.69
CA MET A 1 65.96 23.51 20.45
C MET A 1 65.52 22.09 20.78
N ARG A 2 64.21 21.84 20.96
CA ARG A 2 63.63 20.49 21.04
C ARG A 2 62.97 20.21 19.68
N LYS A 3 63.46 19.17 18.99
CA LYS A 3 62.94 18.71 17.70
C LYS A 3 61.60 17.98 17.93
N THR A 4 60.52 18.51 17.38
CA THR A 4 59.23 17.83 17.28
C THR A 4 59.28 16.90 16.06
N VAL A 5 59.16 15.60 16.28
CA VAL A 5 59.06 14.59 15.22
C VAL A 5 57.64 14.62 14.67
N ALA A 6 57.49 14.87 13.37
CA ALA A 6 56.20 14.79 12.68
C ALA A 6 55.80 13.32 12.51
N VAL A 7 54.66 12.93 13.09
CA VAL A 7 54.04 11.63 12.84
C VAL A 7 53.34 11.70 11.49
N GLN A 8 53.83 10.94 10.51
CA GLN A 8 53.15 10.73 9.23
C GLN A 8 51.82 10.02 9.49
N ARG A 9 50.71 10.65 9.08
CA ARG A 9 49.42 9.95 8.93
C ARG A 9 49.55 8.94 7.79
N PRO A 10 49.13 7.67 7.97
CA PRO A 10 49.16 6.71 6.88
C PRO A 10 48.20 7.15 5.78
N ALA A 11 48.70 7.18 4.54
CA ALA A 11 47.87 7.35 3.37
C ALA A 11 46.95 6.14 3.24
N PHE A 12 45.64 6.35 3.35
CA PHE A 12 44.64 5.33 3.00
C PHE A 12 44.68 5.12 1.48
N MET A 13 45.59 4.27 1.00
CA MET A 13 45.48 3.69 -0.33
C MET A 13 44.40 2.60 -0.27
N THR A 14 43.15 2.98 -0.51
CA THR A 14 42.05 2.02 -0.64
C THR A 14 42.20 1.26 -1.95
N ASN A 15 42.52 -0.03 -1.88
CA ASN A 15 42.53 -0.93 -3.03
C ASN A 15 41.13 -0.94 -3.70
N PRO A 16 41.00 -0.52 -4.97
CA PRO A 16 39.71 -0.42 -5.67
C PRO A 16 38.93 -1.75 -5.70
N VAL A 17 39.63 -2.87 -5.85
CA VAL A 17 39.01 -4.21 -5.89
C VAL A 17 38.44 -4.59 -4.51
N ALA A 18 39.16 -4.28 -3.44
CA ALA A 18 38.68 -4.52 -2.08
C ALA A 18 37.51 -3.58 -1.71
N MET A 19 37.50 -2.35 -2.24
CA MET A 19 36.38 -1.42 -2.08
C MET A 19 35.13 -1.94 -2.79
N GLN A 20 35.27 -2.40 -4.04
CA GLN A 20 34.15 -2.93 -4.82
C GLN A 20 33.55 -4.20 -4.20
N SER A 21 34.39 -5.16 -3.80
CA SER A 21 33.95 -6.38 -3.09
C SER A 21 33.20 -6.06 -1.78
N ARG A 22 33.67 -5.05 -1.02
CA ARG A 22 32.99 -4.60 0.20
C ARG A 22 31.62 -3.99 -0.07
N VAL A 23 31.49 -3.22 -1.15
CA VAL A 23 30.21 -2.60 -1.58
C VAL A 23 29.22 -3.67 -2.03
N GLU A 24 29.64 -4.63 -2.85
CA GLU A 24 28.81 -5.73 -3.33
C GLU A 24 28.29 -6.59 -2.18
N GLY A 25 29.16 -6.94 -1.22
CA GLY A 25 28.76 -7.67 -0.02
C GLY A 25 27.77 -6.89 0.87
N ALA A 26 27.92 -5.57 0.96
CA ALA A 26 26.97 -4.73 1.70
C ALA A 26 25.59 -4.66 1.03
N ALA A 27 25.54 -4.59 -0.30
CA ALA A 27 24.27 -4.57 -1.04
C ALA A 27 23.47 -5.87 -0.88
N ALA A 28 24.14 -7.03 -0.90
CA ALA A 28 23.48 -8.32 -0.67
C ALA A 28 22.87 -8.42 0.75
N ARG A 29 23.65 -8.02 1.77
CA ARG A 29 23.16 -7.98 3.16
C ARG A 29 22.04 -6.97 3.35
N PHE A 30 22.11 -5.82 2.68
CA PHE A 30 21.03 -4.83 2.70
C PHE A 30 19.73 -5.42 2.16
N ARG A 31 19.76 -6.08 1.00
CA ARG A 31 18.57 -6.73 0.42
C ARG A 31 17.98 -7.80 1.36
N GLN A 32 18.83 -8.63 1.96
CA GLN A 32 18.39 -9.63 2.92
C GLN A 32 17.74 -9.00 4.15
N ALA A 33 18.36 -7.95 4.71
CA ALA A 33 17.82 -7.23 5.86
C ALA A 33 16.48 -6.55 5.54
N MET A 34 16.36 -5.90 4.38
CA MET A 34 15.10 -5.29 3.92
C MET A 34 14.01 -6.33 3.72
N ALA A 35 14.32 -7.49 3.13
CA ALA A 35 13.37 -8.60 2.97
C ALA A 35 12.90 -9.17 4.31
N ALA A 36 13.75 -9.13 5.34
CA ALA A 36 13.42 -9.54 6.71
C ALA A 36 12.78 -8.42 7.55
N ALA A 37 12.62 -7.20 7.01
CA ALA A 37 12.25 -5.98 7.73
C ALA A 37 13.20 -5.63 8.91
N ASP A 38 14.45 -6.08 8.88
CA ASP A 38 15.50 -5.70 9.84
C ASP A 38 16.13 -4.36 9.43
N TYR A 39 15.38 -3.27 9.65
CA TYR A 39 15.82 -1.92 9.33
C TYR A 39 17.11 -1.50 10.05
N PRO A 40 17.36 -1.88 11.32
CA PRO A 40 18.66 -1.63 11.97
C PRO A 40 19.84 -2.28 11.24
N ALA A 41 19.72 -3.53 10.77
CA ALA A 41 20.77 -4.17 9.98
C ALA A 41 20.93 -3.53 8.59
N ALA A 42 19.83 -3.22 7.92
CA ALA A 42 19.84 -2.52 6.64
C ALA A 42 20.56 -1.17 6.75
N ARG A 43 20.26 -0.39 7.80
CA ARG A 43 20.92 0.88 8.10
C ARG A 43 22.43 0.75 8.23
N ARG A 44 22.92 -0.26 8.97
CA ARG A 44 24.37 -0.52 9.12
C ARG A 44 25.04 -0.79 7.77
N CYS A 45 24.35 -1.49 6.87
CA CYS A 45 24.84 -1.73 5.51
C CYS A 45 24.99 -0.43 4.72
N CYS A 46 24.00 0.48 4.79
CA CYS A 46 24.09 1.79 4.17
C CYS A 46 25.26 2.63 4.75
N GLU A 47 25.42 2.64 6.07
CA GLU A 47 26.50 3.37 6.76
C GLU A 47 27.89 2.87 6.34
N ASP A 48 28.06 1.56 6.15
CA ASP A 48 29.30 0.97 5.65
C ASP A 48 29.67 1.45 4.24
N VAL A 49 28.67 1.56 3.36
CA VAL A 49 28.87 2.02 1.99
C VAL A 49 29.10 3.54 1.95
N LEU A 50 28.32 4.33 2.70
CA LEU A 50 28.46 5.79 2.74
C LEU A 50 29.78 6.25 3.39
N ARG A 51 30.42 5.41 4.22
CA ARG A 51 31.76 5.70 4.77
C ARG A 51 32.84 5.76 3.68
N VAL A 52 32.66 5.02 2.59
CA VAL A 52 33.61 5.00 1.45
C VAL A 52 33.10 5.78 0.24
N MET A 53 31.79 5.86 0.05
CA MET A 53 31.13 6.59 -1.05
C MET A 53 30.05 7.55 -0.49
N PRO A 54 30.45 8.67 0.15
CA PRO A 54 29.53 9.55 0.89
C PRO A 54 28.47 10.27 0.03
N HIS A 55 28.64 10.27 -1.29
CA HIS A 55 27.77 10.94 -2.25
C HIS A 55 26.96 9.96 -3.12
N ASN A 56 26.95 8.66 -2.77
CA ASN A 56 26.16 7.68 -3.52
C ASN A 56 24.65 7.93 -3.28
N MET A 57 23.95 8.42 -4.30
CA MET A 57 22.57 8.92 -4.19
C MET A 57 21.54 7.80 -3.96
N GLN A 58 21.73 6.64 -4.59
CA GLN A 58 20.91 5.46 -4.33
C GLN A 58 21.01 5.05 -2.86
N VAL A 59 22.24 4.91 -2.34
CA VAL A 59 22.46 4.48 -0.95
C VAL A 59 22.03 5.56 0.04
N LEU A 60 22.12 6.86 -0.30
CA LEU A 60 21.56 7.94 0.51
C LEU A 60 20.04 7.82 0.62
N SER A 61 19.35 7.40 -0.46
CA SER A 61 17.90 7.17 -0.46
C SER A 61 17.54 6.02 0.47
N ASP A 62 18.24 4.89 0.34
CA ASP A 62 18.07 3.71 1.18
C ASP A 62 18.40 4.01 2.66
N TYR A 63 19.44 4.82 2.90
CA TYR A 63 19.82 5.25 4.23
C TYR A 63 18.74 6.12 4.87
N ALA A 64 18.20 7.09 4.13
CA ALA A 64 17.14 7.96 4.62
C ALA A 64 15.87 7.16 4.94
N LEU A 65 15.53 6.16 4.13
CA LEU A 65 14.42 5.24 4.39
C LEU A 65 14.65 4.42 5.67
N THR A 66 15.82 3.80 5.83
CA THR A 66 16.12 3.00 7.04
C THR A 66 16.14 3.86 8.30
N LEU A 67 16.65 5.09 8.23
CA LEU A 67 16.57 6.07 9.32
C LEU A 67 15.11 6.32 9.72
N MET A 68 14.24 6.60 8.76
CA MET A 68 12.81 6.83 8.99
C MET A 68 12.13 5.61 9.62
N ARG A 69 12.38 4.40 9.11
CA ARG A 69 11.82 3.15 9.66
C ARG A 69 12.32 2.82 11.07
N THR A 70 13.47 3.37 11.46
CA THR A 70 14.02 3.27 12.83
C THR A 70 13.64 4.45 13.75
N GLY A 71 12.79 5.38 13.30
CA GLY A 71 12.33 6.53 14.09
C GLY A 71 13.27 7.74 14.11
N ASP A 72 14.40 7.69 13.38
CA ASP A 72 15.35 8.80 13.26
C ASP A 72 14.89 9.85 12.23
N TYR A 73 13.67 10.36 12.37
CA TYR A 73 12.99 11.22 11.38
C TYR A 73 13.79 12.48 11.04
N ASN A 74 14.37 13.16 12.03
CA ASN A 74 15.17 14.37 11.80
C ASN A 74 16.41 14.11 10.91
N LYS A 75 17.06 12.96 11.09
CA LYS A 75 18.24 12.59 10.29
C LYS A 75 17.82 12.11 8.90
N SER A 76 16.72 11.37 8.81
CA SER A 76 16.12 10.98 7.54
C SER A 76 15.78 12.22 6.69
N TYR A 77 15.04 13.17 7.25
CA TYR A 77 14.67 14.44 6.61
C TYR A 77 15.89 15.21 6.09
N LYS A 78 16.92 15.40 6.93
CA LYS A 78 18.18 16.04 6.50
C LYS A 78 18.88 15.27 5.37
N THR A 79 18.76 13.96 5.33
CA THR A 79 19.37 13.12 4.30
C THR A 79 18.60 13.25 2.98
N TYR A 80 17.27 13.18 3.00
CA TYR A 80 16.45 13.44 1.82
C TYR A 80 16.59 14.87 1.29
N LEU A 81 16.70 15.88 2.17
CA LEU A 81 16.96 17.25 1.73
C LEU A 81 18.31 17.41 1.01
N LYS A 82 19.34 16.64 1.37
CA LYS A 82 20.61 16.65 0.62
C LYS A 82 20.41 16.14 -0.80
N ILE A 83 19.57 15.12 -0.99
CA ILE A 83 19.21 14.63 -2.32
C ILE A 83 18.42 15.72 -3.05
N TYR A 84 17.41 16.32 -2.42
CA TYR A 84 16.61 17.41 -2.99
C TYR A 84 17.48 18.59 -3.49
N GLN A 85 18.47 18.99 -2.69
CA GLN A 85 19.37 20.12 -2.97
C GLN A 85 20.50 19.79 -3.95
N ALA A 86 20.68 18.53 -4.34
CA ALA A 86 21.70 18.11 -5.30
C ALA A 86 21.38 18.60 -6.73
N SER A 87 22.35 18.52 -7.65
CA SER A 87 22.10 18.82 -9.07
C SER A 87 21.12 17.82 -9.70
N ALA A 88 20.50 18.18 -10.83
CA ALA A 88 19.59 17.27 -11.54
C ALA A 88 20.27 15.92 -11.89
N ASP A 89 21.51 15.96 -12.39
CA ASP A 89 22.28 14.76 -12.74
C ASP A 89 22.59 13.87 -11.53
N GLN A 90 22.75 14.47 -10.35
CA GLN A 90 22.92 13.74 -9.10
C GLN A 90 21.60 13.12 -8.65
N ARG A 91 20.50 13.88 -8.68
CA ARG A 91 19.17 13.38 -8.32
C ARG A 91 18.72 12.23 -9.21
N ALA A 92 19.10 12.22 -10.48
CA ALA A 92 18.83 11.13 -11.41
C ALA A 92 19.45 9.78 -10.99
N GLN A 93 20.42 9.79 -10.06
CA GLN A 93 21.06 8.59 -9.50
C GLN A 93 20.46 8.15 -8.16
N ALA A 94 19.47 8.86 -7.63
CA ALA A 94 18.75 8.49 -6.41
C ALA A 94 17.67 7.42 -6.71
N SER A 95 17.14 6.79 -5.67
CA SER A 95 16.00 5.87 -5.82
C SER A 95 14.82 6.58 -6.45
N GLU A 96 14.08 5.97 -7.38
CA GLU A 96 12.93 6.61 -8.04
C GLU A 96 11.90 7.19 -7.06
N THR A 97 11.80 6.63 -5.85
CA THR A 97 10.86 7.01 -4.78
C THR A 97 11.44 7.94 -3.71
N TRP A 98 12.62 8.55 -3.96
CA TRP A 98 13.27 9.38 -2.94
C TRP A 98 12.41 10.59 -2.52
N LEU A 99 11.61 11.14 -3.44
CA LEU A 99 10.74 12.29 -3.18
C LEU A 99 9.48 11.88 -2.41
N ASP A 100 8.97 10.67 -2.62
CA ASP A 100 7.92 10.07 -1.78
C ASP A 100 8.43 9.89 -0.35
N GLY A 101 9.66 9.39 -0.20
CA GLY A 101 10.32 9.27 1.11
C GLY A 101 10.53 10.61 1.82
N LEU A 102 10.87 11.67 1.08
CA LEU A 102 10.94 13.04 1.62
C LEU A 102 9.56 13.52 2.09
N THR A 103 8.52 13.26 1.31
CA THR A 103 7.14 13.63 1.66
C THR A 103 6.69 12.88 2.92
N GLU A 104 6.94 11.58 2.98
CA GLU A 104 6.60 10.73 4.12
C GLU A 104 7.26 11.22 5.41
N VAL A 105 8.57 11.49 5.39
CA VAL A 105 9.27 11.97 6.60
C VAL A 105 8.81 13.36 7.02
N CYS A 106 8.37 14.22 6.09
CA CYS A 106 7.73 15.48 6.43
C CYS A 106 6.41 15.26 7.18
N GLY A 107 5.63 14.24 6.79
CA GLY A 107 4.42 13.81 7.48
C GLY A 107 4.70 13.40 8.93
N TRP A 108 5.67 12.51 9.13
CA TRP A 108 6.10 12.09 10.48
C TRP A 108 6.62 13.24 11.36
N LEU A 109 7.15 14.30 10.74
CA LEU A 109 7.63 15.50 11.43
C LEU A 109 6.56 16.59 11.58
N ASN A 110 5.30 16.33 11.19
CA ASN A 110 4.19 17.29 11.21
C ASN A 110 4.47 18.57 10.41
N LYS A 111 5.14 18.46 9.27
CA LYS A 111 5.48 19.58 8.38
C LYS A 111 4.47 19.71 7.23
N ALA A 112 3.24 20.13 7.55
CA ALA A 112 2.12 20.12 6.60
C ALA A 112 2.41 20.84 5.26
N ASP A 113 3.02 22.03 5.29
CA ASP A 113 3.36 22.77 4.06
C ASP A 113 4.39 22.02 3.19
N GLU A 114 5.33 21.31 3.82
CA GLU A 114 6.34 20.53 3.10
C GLU A 114 5.76 19.22 2.56
N VAL A 115 4.81 18.59 3.28
CA VAL A 115 4.04 17.45 2.76
C VAL A 115 3.29 17.85 1.51
N ALA A 116 2.52 18.95 1.55
CA ALA A 116 1.76 19.43 0.40
C ALA A 116 2.68 19.74 -0.78
N ARG A 117 3.79 20.45 -0.55
CA ARG A 117 4.75 20.81 -1.60
C ARG A 117 5.44 19.61 -2.23
N TYR A 118 6.07 18.76 -1.41
CA TYR A 118 6.89 17.66 -1.92
C TYR A 118 6.04 16.52 -2.49
N GLY A 119 4.86 16.26 -1.90
CA GLY A 119 3.95 15.27 -2.43
C GLY A 119 3.32 15.69 -3.75
N LEU A 120 2.94 16.97 -3.89
CA LEU A 120 2.50 17.52 -5.19
C LEU A 120 3.61 17.42 -6.24
N GLU A 121 4.84 17.76 -5.89
CA GLU A 121 6.00 17.63 -6.78
C GLU A 121 6.21 16.18 -7.22
N SER A 122 6.10 15.21 -6.30
CA SER A 122 6.20 13.78 -6.62
C SER A 122 5.13 13.34 -7.62
N LEU A 123 3.87 13.70 -7.36
CA LEU A 123 2.74 13.38 -8.22
C LEU A 123 2.88 14.02 -9.61
N GLN A 124 3.33 15.27 -9.70
CA GLN A 124 3.57 15.95 -10.97
C GLN A 124 4.70 15.31 -11.78
N GLN A 125 5.79 14.88 -11.13
CA GLN A 125 6.88 14.17 -11.81
C GLN A 125 6.40 12.81 -12.34
N SER A 126 5.63 12.07 -11.54
CA SER A 126 5.04 10.81 -11.96
C SER A 126 4.07 11.01 -13.13
N ASP A 127 3.21 12.03 -13.07
CA ASP A 127 2.25 12.36 -14.12
C ASP A 127 2.94 12.73 -15.44
N ALA A 128 4.01 13.53 -15.38
CA ALA A 128 4.81 13.85 -16.56
C ALA A 128 5.42 12.60 -17.21
N LYS A 129 5.80 11.58 -16.41
CA LYS A 129 6.36 10.31 -16.89
C LYS A 129 5.31 9.42 -17.55
N PHE A 130 4.09 9.37 -17.01
CA PHE A 130 3.10 8.36 -17.39
C PHE A 130 1.93 8.88 -18.24
N SER A 131 1.63 10.19 -18.23
CA SER A 131 0.45 10.76 -18.90
C SER A 131 0.41 10.61 -20.43
N THR A 132 1.54 10.34 -21.06
CA THR A 132 1.69 10.16 -22.51
C THR A 132 1.58 8.71 -22.97
N GLY A 133 1.25 7.78 -22.06
CA GLY A 133 1.00 6.38 -22.39
C GLY A 133 -0.21 6.18 -23.32
N GLN A 134 -0.47 4.93 -23.69
CA GLN A 134 -1.62 4.58 -24.53
C GLN A 134 -2.93 5.04 -23.89
N LYS A 135 -3.78 5.68 -24.69
CA LYS A 135 -5.09 6.18 -24.26
C LYS A 135 -6.20 5.38 -24.90
N HIS A 136 -7.26 5.16 -24.12
CA HIS A 136 -8.51 4.61 -24.59
C HIS A 136 -9.50 5.77 -24.82
N PRO A 137 -10.37 5.69 -25.85
CA PRO A 137 -11.40 6.69 -26.05
C PRO A 137 -12.40 6.67 -24.89
N ILE A 138 -12.63 7.83 -24.29
CA ILE A 138 -13.70 8.02 -23.30
C ILE A 138 -14.95 8.47 -24.08
N PRO A 139 -16.13 7.86 -23.86
CA PRO A 139 -17.35 8.33 -24.50
C PRO A 139 -17.62 9.81 -24.20
N ALA A 140 -18.16 10.53 -25.19
CA ALA A 140 -18.42 11.97 -25.07
C ALA A 140 -19.58 12.27 -24.12
N ASP A 141 -20.55 11.37 -24.03
CA ASP A 141 -21.66 11.46 -23.09
C ASP A 141 -21.20 11.18 -21.65
N ALA A 142 -21.96 11.69 -20.69
CA ALA A 142 -21.76 11.36 -19.29
C ALA A 142 -21.92 9.85 -19.07
N PRO A 143 -21.28 9.28 -18.02
CA PRO A 143 -21.48 7.89 -17.65
C PRO A 143 -22.97 7.57 -17.45
N PRO A 144 -23.43 6.34 -17.77
CA PRO A 144 -24.82 5.94 -17.53
C PRO A 144 -25.24 6.23 -16.08
N ALA A 145 -26.47 6.65 -15.81
CA ALA A 145 -26.90 6.99 -14.44
C ALA A 145 -26.71 5.81 -13.46
N PHE A 146 -26.47 6.12 -12.18
CA PHE A 146 -26.40 5.10 -11.12
C PHE A 146 -27.79 4.52 -10.86
N ASP A 147 -27.91 3.20 -10.94
CA ASP A 147 -29.16 2.50 -10.66
C ASP A 147 -29.04 1.77 -9.31
N ALA A 148 -29.57 2.39 -8.26
CA ALA A 148 -29.54 1.84 -6.92
C ALA A 148 -30.43 0.60 -6.76
N SER A 149 -31.36 0.34 -7.69
CA SER A 149 -32.23 -0.83 -7.67
C SER A 149 -31.54 -2.11 -8.15
N LYS A 150 -30.33 -1.98 -8.73
CA LYS A 150 -29.56 -3.08 -9.31
C LYS A 150 -28.17 -3.18 -8.67
N PRO A 151 -28.07 -3.60 -7.41
CA PRO A 151 -26.79 -3.69 -6.71
C PRO A 151 -25.78 -4.62 -7.40
N GLN A 152 -26.26 -5.61 -8.16
CA GLN A 152 -25.41 -6.53 -8.93
C GLN A 152 -24.65 -5.85 -10.09
N GLU A 153 -25.08 -4.66 -10.53
CA GLU A 153 -24.39 -3.84 -11.53
C GLU A 153 -23.36 -2.87 -10.89
N ASN A 154 -23.30 -2.77 -9.56
CA ASN A 154 -22.46 -1.84 -8.81
C ASN A 154 -21.54 -2.61 -7.83
N ILE A 155 -20.26 -2.76 -8.16
CA ILE A 155 -19.38 -3.70 -7.45
C ILE A 155 -18.34 -3.00 -6.57
N ILE A 156 -18.19 -3.47 -5.33
CA ILE A 156 -17.02 -3.18 -4.48
C ILE A 156 -16.07 -4.37 -4.61
N ALA A 157 -14.95 -4.19 -5.32
CA ALA A 157 -14.03 -5.28 -5.65
C ALA A 157 -12.85 -5.35 -4.67
N PHE A 158 -12.61 -6.55 -4.15
CA PHE A 158 -11.51 -6.87 -3.24
C PHE A 158 -10.71 -8.08 -3.74
N SER A 159 -9.41 -8.09 -3.47
CA SER A 159 -8.58 -9.30 -3.53
C SER A 159 -8.29 -9.79 -2.12
N LEU A 160 -8.44 -11.09 -1.85
CA LEU A 160 -8.05 -11.71 -0.59
C LEU A 160 -7.22 -12.97 -0.85
N TYR A 161 -6.04 -13.02 -0.25
CA TYR A 161 -5.13 -14.15 -0.34
C TYR A 161 -4.28 -14.22 0.93
N GLY A 162 -3.78 -15.40 1.24
CA GLY A 162 -3.09 -15.73 2.47
C GLY A 162 -4.03 -15.84 3.66
N ASN A 163 -3.42 -16.13 4.81
CA ASN A 163 -4.12 -16.52 6.03
C ASN A 163 -3.97 -15.52 7.18
N GLN A 164 -3.47 -14.31 6.93
CA GLN A 164 -3.28 -13.36 8.02
C GLN A 164 -4.63 -12.73 8.42
N PRO A 165 -4.99 -12.74 9.72
CA PRO A 165 -6.26 -12.19 10.19
C PRO A 165 -6.37 -10.68 9.95
N ARG A 166 -5.26 -9.94 9.90
CA ARG A 166 -5.25 -8.53 9.47
C ARG A 166 -5.93 -8.26 8.13
N TYR A 167 -5.96 -9.24 7.22
CA TYR A 167 -6.68 -9.14 5.96
C TYR A 167 -8.02 -9.86 6.02
N CYS A 168 -8.03 -11.11 6.54
CA CYS A 168 -9.22 -11.94 6.57
C CYS A 168 -10.35 -11.32 7.41
N GLU A 169 -10.04 -10.96 8.66
CA GLU A 169 -11.04 -10.41 9.58
C GLU A 169 -11.44 -8.99 9.19
N THR A 170 -10.51 -8.21 8.63
CA THR A 170 -10.82 -6.87 8.12
C THR A 170 -11.76 -6.94 6.92
N LEU A 171 -11.55 -7.87 5.98
CA LEU A 171 -12.44 -8.02 4.83
C LEU A 171 -13.82 -8.52 5.24
N ILE A 172 -13.91 -9.48 6.17
CA ILE A 172 -15.19 -9.91 6.73
C ILE A 172 -15.90 -8.70 7.35
N LYS A 173 -15.18 -7.85 8.09
CA LYS A 173 -15.74 -6.63 8.65
C LYS A 173 -16.21 -5.63 7.57
N ASN A 174 -15.47 -5.51 6.47
CA ASN A 174 -15.88 -4.69 5.33
C ASN A 174 -17.16 -5.18 4.67
N VAL A 175 -17.33 -6.50 4.50
CA VAL A 175 -18.57 -7.08 3.97
C VAL A 175 -19.76 -6.76 4.88
N GLU A 176 -19.58 -6.85 6.20
CA GLU A 176 -20.63 -6.45 7.16
C GLU A 176 -20.98 -4.96 7.03
N VAL A 177 -19.96 -4.10 7.01
CA VAL A 177 -20.13 -2.64 6.98
C VAL A 177 -20.67 -2.15 5.64
N ALA A 178 -20.33 -2.82 4.53
CA ALA A 178 -20.82 -2.48 3.20
C ALA A 178 -22.35 -2.59 3.09
N ARG A 179 -22.98 -3.51 3.82
CA ARG A 179 -24.45 -3.63 3.86
C ARG A 179 -25.13 -2.37 4.39
N GLU A 180 -24.47 -1.69 5.32
CA GLU A 180 -24.98 -0.45 5.93
C GLU A 180 -24.59 0.77 5.09
N LEU A 181 -23.33 0.86 4.66
CA LEU A 181 -22.77 2.03 4.00
C LEU A 181 -23.05 2.09 2.50
N TYR A 182 -23.18 0.93 1.85
CA TYR A 182 -23.33 0.78 0.41
C TYR A 182 -24.44 -0.22 0.06
N PRO A 183 -25.69 -0.03 0.51
CA PRO A 183 -26.79 -0.99 0.30
C PRO A 183 -27.14 -1.20 -1.19
N ALA A 184 -26.75 -0.26 -2.05
CA ALA A 184 -26.93 -0.32 -3.50
C ALA A 184 -25.73 -0.92 -4.25
N TRP A 185 -24.79 -1.55 -3.53
CA TRP A 185 -23.61 -2.17 -4.09
C TRP A 185 -23.48 -3.63 -3.63
N THR A 186 -22.76 -4.43 -4.40
CA THR A 186 -22.43 -5.81 -4.05
C THR A 186 -20.93 -5.95 -3.87
N CYS A 187 -20.51 -6.52 -2.73
CA CYS A 187 -19.11 -6.89 -2.54
C CYS A 187 -18.77 -8.07 -3.44
N ARG A 188 -17.69 -7.94 -4.22
CA ARG A 188 -17.07 -9.04 -4.96
C ARG A 188 -15.68 -9.28 -4.40
N VAL A 189 -15.44 -10.51 -3.95
CA VAL A 189 -14.16 -10.94 -3.40
C VAL A 189 -13.54 -11.96 -4.35
N TYR A 190 -12.36 -11.63 -4.87
CA TYR A 190 -11.50 -12.54 -5.60
C TYR A 190 -10.53 -13.19 -4.60
N LEU A 191 -10.61 -14.50 -4.41
CA LEU A 191 -9.88 -15.21 -3.36
C LEU A 191 -9.46 -16.63 -3.77
N ASP A 192 -8.45 -17.18 -3.10
CA ASP A 192 -7.86 -18.50 -3.42
C ASP A 192 -7.85 -19.46 -2.21
N ASP A 193 -7.30 -20.66 -2.43
CA ASP A 193 -7.15 -21.74 -1.47
C ASP A 193 -6.14 -21.46 -0.34
N SER A 194 -5.36 -20.37 -0.44
CA SER A 194 -4.48 -19.92 0.64
C SER A 194 -5.25 -19.21 1.77
N VAL A 195 -6.50 -18.81 1.50
CA VAL A 195 -7.42 -18.25 2.49
C VAL A 195 -8.05 -19.38 3.33
N PRO A 196 -8.06 -19.29 4.68
CA PRO A 196 -8.63 -20.33 5.53
C PRO A 196 -10.10 -20.65 5.22
N GLN A 197 -10.47 -21.94 5.27
CA GLN A 197 -11.83 -22.39 4.94
C GLN A 197 -12.94 -21.70 5.76
N HIS A 198 -12.66 -21.38 7.03
CA HIS A 198 -13.64 -20.69 7.87
C HIS A 198 -13.89 -19.24 7.41
N VAL A 199 -12.94 -18.61 6.72
CA VAL A 199 -13.09 -17.29 6.10
C VAL A 199 -13.96 -17.40 4.86
N TRP A 200 -13.70 -18.39 3.99
CA TRP A 200 -14.59 -18.72 2.86
C TRP A 200 -16.05 -18.90 3.32
N GLN A 201 -16.27 -19.69 4.37
CA GLN A 201 -17.60 -19.94 4.93
C GLN A 201 -18.26 -18.65 5.47
N ARG A 202 -17.51 -17.76 6.14
CA ARG A 202 -18.05 -16.50 6.67
C ARG A 202 -18.37 -15.49 5.56
N LEU A 203 -17.59 -15.48 4.49
CA LEU A 203 -17.81 -14.63 3.32
C LEU A 203 -18.91 -15.16 2.38
N GLN A 204 -19.28 -16.43 2.47
CA GLN A 204 -20.35 -17.03 1.69
C GLN A 204 -21.73 -16.54 2.17
N GLN A 205 -22.10 -15.36 1.71
CA GLN A 205 -23.33 -14.65 2.04
C GLN A 205 -24.18 -14.43 0.79
N PRO A 206 -25.52 -14.33 0.89
CA PRO A 206 -26.41 -14.17 -0.28
C PRO A 206 -26.14 -12.92 -1.14
N ASP A 207 -25.58 -11.88 -0.54
CA ASP A 207 -25.33 -10.55 -1.10
C ASP A 207 -23.84 -10.29 -1.39
N VAL A 208 -23.03 -11.35 -1.43
CA VAL A 208 -21.59 -11.29 -1.73
C VAL A 208 -21.28 -12.21 -2.89
N GLN A 209 -20.48 -11.72 -3.84
CA GLN A 209 -19.97 -12.51 -4.96
C GLN A 209 -18.57 -13.01 -4.63
N LEU A 210 -18.38 -14.32 -4.58
CA LEU A 210 -17.07 -14.95 -4.42
C LEU A 210 -16.58 -15.44 -5.79
N VAL A 211 -15.36 -15.07 -6.15
CA VAL A 211 -14.68 -15.52 -7.37
C VAL A 211 -13.46 -16.33 -6.97
N ASP A 212 -13.51 -17.63 -7.23
CA ASP A 212 -12.42 -18.56 -6.90
C ASP A 212 -11.26 -18.40 -7.89
N MET A 213 -10.13 -17.93 -7.37
CA MET A 213 -8.88 -17.70 -8.08
C MET A 213 -7.86 -18.81 -7.85
N SER A 214 -8.24 -19.92 -7.20
CA SER A 214 -7.31 -21.02 -6.85
C SER A 214 -6.58 -21.59 -8.06
N GLU A 215 -7.20 -21.61 -9.24
CA GLU A 215 -6.60 -22.10 -10.49
C GLU A 215 -5.86 -21.01 -11.30
N GLU A 216 -5.92 -19.74 -10.89
CA GLU A 216 -5.21 -18.65 -11.56
C GLU A 216 -3.75 -18.59 -11.10
N LYS A 217 -2.81 -18.87 -12.01
CA LYS A 217 -1.37 -19.01 -11.70
C LYS A 217 -0.46 -17.94 -12.29
N THR A 218 -1.03 -16.98 -13.03
CA THR A 218 -0.27 -16.03 -13.83
C THR A 218 -0.54 -14.58 -13.45
N LEU A 219 -1.74 -14.26 -12.96
CA LEU A 219 -2.05 -12.95 -12.40
C LEU A 219 -1.66 -12.90 -10.93
N PHE A 220 -0.89 -11.88 -10.55
CA PHE A 220 -0.60 -11.64 -9.14
C PHE A 220 -1.87 -11.27 -8.37
N PRO A 221 -2.05 -11.75 -7.11
CA PRO A 221 -3.27 -11.49 -6.35
C PRO A 221 -3.62 -10.01 -6.14
N THR A 222 -2.62 -9.13 -6.12
CA THR A 222 -2.81 -7.66 -6.02
C THR A 222 -3.62 -7.08 -7.18
N LEU A 223 -3.70 -7.78 -8.32
CA LEU A 223 -4.40 -7.37 -9.54
C LEU A 223 -5.81 -7.94 -9.69
N TRP A 224 -6.18 -9.02 -8.98
CA TRP A 224 -7.44 -9.74 -9.24
C TRP A 224 -8.70 -8.87 -9.17
N ARG A 225 -8.75 -7.96 -8.20
CA ARG A 225 -9.83 -6.97 -8.06
C ARG A 225 -10.05 -6.07 -9.28
N PHE A 226 -9.07 -5.95 -10.19
CA PHE A 226 -9.21 -5.20 -11.44
C PHE A 226 -9.93 -5.99 -12.54
N LEU A 227 -10.13 -7.31 -12.38
CA LEU A 227 -10.93 -8.14 -13.30
C LEU A 227 -12.38 -7.67 -13.37
N VAL A 228 -12.87 -6.94 -12.37
CA VAL A 228 -14.20 -6.32 -12.36
C VAL A 228 -14.42 -5.38 -13.55
N ILE A 229 -13.34 -4.80 -14.10
CA ILE A 229 -13.42 -3.81 -15.18
C ILE A 229 -13.93 -4.46 -16.48
N ASP A 230 -13.56 -5.71 -16.73
CA ASP A 230 -13.93 -6.46 -17.94
C ASP A 230 -15.33 -7.10 -17.86
N ASP A 231 -15.99 -7.11 -16.69
CA ASP A 231 -17.30 -7.72 -16.54
C ASP A 231 -18.41 -6.86 -17.21
N PRO A 232 -19.06 -7.35 -18.28
CA PRO A 232 -20.06 -6.57 -19.03
C PRO A 232 -21.36 -6.30 -18.24
N ASN A 233 -21.61 -7.06 -17.17
CA ASN A 233 -22.76 -6.86 -16.30
C ASN A 233 -22.53 -5.74 -15.29
N VAL A 234 -21.27 -5.38 -15.03
CA VAL A 234 -20.93 -4.28 -14.14
C VAL A 234 -21.10 -2.96 -14.91
N LYS A 235 -21.73 -1.97 -14.27
CA LYS A 235 -21.81 -0.59 -14.77
C LYS A 235 -20.89 0.33 -13.99
N ARG A 236 -20.72 0.08 -12.70
CA ARG A 236 -19.80 0.81 -11.83
C ARG A 236 -19.05 -0.13 -10.91
N PHE A 237 -17.80 0.22 -10.67
CA PHE A 237 -16.98 -0.47 -9.70
C PHE A 237 -16.22 0.53 -8.84
N ILE A 238 -15.98 0.14 -7.59
CA ILE A 238 -14.96 0.73 -6.73
C ILE A 238 -14.02 -0.38 -6.29
N VAL A 239 -12.73 -0.07 -6.20
CA VAL A 239 -11.69 -1.02 -5.82
C VAL A 239 -11.15 -0.66 -4.46
N ARG A 240 -11.03 -1.65 -3.57
CA ARG A 240 -10.59 -1.45 -2.18
C ARG A 240 -9.55 -2.48 -1.76
N ASP A 241 -8.64 -2.06 -0.89
CA ASP A 241 -7.73 -2.97 -0.20
C ASP A 241 -8.47 -3.73 0.91
N ALA A 242 -8.15 -5.01 1.09
CA ALA A 242 -8.81 -5.86 2.09
C ALA A 242 -8.53 -5.43 3.54
N ASP A 243 -7.40 -4.75 3.79
CA ASP A 243 -7.02 -4.22 5.10
C ASP A 243 -7.48 -2.77 5.34
N SER A 244 -8.22 -2.16 4.41
CA SER A 244 -8.74 -0.78 4.56
C SER A 244 -10.23 -0.79 4.86
N LEU A 245 -10.62 -0.33 6.05
CA LEU A 245 -12.03 -0.34 6.45
C LEU A 245 -12.85 0.75 5.73
N LEU A 246 -14.03 0.36 5.24
CA LEU A 246 -15.00 1.27 4.65
C LEU A 246 -15.53 2.26 5.68
N SER A 247 -15.78 3.52 5.28
CA SER A 247 -16.22 4.57 6.20
C SER A 247 -17.22 5.56 5.59
N GLU A 248 -17.92 6.27 6.46
CA GLU A 248 -18.87 7.33 6.12
C GLU A 248 -18.25 8.41 5.21
N ARG A 249 -16.96 8.71 5.42
CA ARG A 249 -16.23 9.70 4.64
C ARG A 249 -16.04 9.29 3.18
N GLU A 250 -15.71 8.02 2.94
CA GLU A 250 -15.57 7.53 1.55
C GLU A 250 -16.91 7.40 0.85
N VAL A 251 -18.00 7.08 1.58
CA VAL A 251 -19.34 7.02 1.01
C VAL A 251 -19.73 8.38 0.46
N ALA A 252 -19.48 9.46 1.21
CA ALA A 252 -19.78 10.81 0.76
C ALA A 252 -18.98 11.21 -0.50
N ALA A 253 -17.71 10.78 -0.59
CA ALA A 253 -16.87 11.00 -1.77
C ALA A 253 -17.37 10.20 -2.99
N VAL A 254 -17.69 8.92 -2.79
CA VAL A 254 -18.28 8.07 -3.85
C VAL A 254 -19.61 8.64 -4.32
N ASP A 255 -20.48 9.09 -3.41
CA ASP A 255 -21.76 9.70 -3.76
C ASP A 255 -21.58 10.99 -4.57
N ALA A 256 -20.61 11.84 -4.21
CA ALA A 256 -20.26 13.02 -4.99
C ALA A 256 -19.81 12.65 -6.41
N TRP A 257 -19.05 11.57 -6.57
CA TRP A 257 -18.68 11.06 -7.88
C TRP A 257 -19.87 10.53 -8.68
N LEU A 258 -20.78 9.77 -8.06
CA LEU A 258 -21.96 9.23 -8.72
C LEU A 258 -22.85 10.32 -9.33
N HIS A 259 -22.83 11.52 -8.75
CA HIS A 259 -23.56 12.71 -9.21
C HIS A 259 -22.73 13.64 -10.11
N SER A 260 -21.54 13.22 -10.52
CA SER A 260 -20.63 14.00 -11.36
C SER A 260 -20.61 13.49 -12.81
N PRO A 261 -20.10 14.29 -13.78
CA PRO A 261 -19.94 13.83 -15.16
C PRO A 261 -18.67 12.97 -15.37
N TYR A 262 -17.93 12.63 -14.31
CA TYR A 262 -16.63 11.98 -14.43
C TYR A 262 -16.76 10.45 -14.52
N TRP A 263 -16.00 9.84 -15.43
CA TRP A 263 -15.98 8.39 -15.63
C TRP A 263 -15.26 7.64 -14.51
N PHE A 264 -14.35 8.30 -13.81
CA PHE A 264 -13.52 7.72 -12.77
C PHE A 264 -13.54 8.54 -11.48
N HIS A 265 -13.20 7.87 -10.38
CA HIS A 265 -13.11 8.46 -9.05
C HIS A 265 -11.81 8.03 -8.36
N HIS A 266 -11.22 8.93 -7.59
CA HIS A 266 -10.04 8.66 -6.79
C HIS A 266 -10.01 9.51 -5.53
N MET A 267 -9.38 8.98 -4.49
CA MET A 267 -9.28 9.61 -3.18
C MET A 267 -7.85 9.53 -2.64
N ARG A 268 -7.38 10.59 -1.96
CA ARG A 268 -6.17 10.62 -1.12
C ARG A 268 -6.51 11.21 0.25
N ASP A 269 -6.09 10.53 1.32
CA ASP A 269 -6.43 10.94 2.68
C ASP A 269 -5.25 10.86 3.66
N TYR A 270 -4.03 10.62 3.17
CA TYR A 270 -2.86 10.52 4.04
C TYR A 270 -1.57 10.98 3.36
N PHE A 271 -0.59 11.42 4.16
CA PHE A 271 0.65 12.01 3.64
C PHE A 271 1.55 11.03 2.88
N THR A 272 1.28 9.72 2.94
CA THR A 272 1.98 8.71 2.14
C THR A 272 1.27 8.37 0.83
N HIS A 273 0.12 8.99 0.54
CA HIS A 273 -0.70 8.69 -0.64
C HIS A 273 -0.18 9.43 -1.90
N THR A 274 1.11 9.29 -2.21
CA THR A 274 1.81 10.00 -3.29
C THR A 274 1.84 9.24 -4.63
N GLU A 275 0.92 8.30 -4.83
CA GLU A 275 0.77 7.55 -6.09
C GLU A 275 -0.31 8.16 -6.98
N LEU A 276 -0.17 8.05 -8.32
CA LEU A 276 -1.09 8.65 -9.30
C LEU A 276 -2.51 8.11 -9.19
N LEU A 277 -2.63 6.80 -8.95
CA LEU A 277 -3.87 6.10 -8.66
C LEU A 277 -3.58 5.04 -7.60
N LEU A 278 -4.16 5.22 -6.41
CA LEU A 278 -3.98 4.29 -5.30
C LEU A 278 -4.82 3.05 -5.55
N ALA A 279 -4.19 1.87 -5.50
CA ALA A 279 -4.80 0.63 -5.98
C ALA A 279 -6.09 0.23 -5.24
N GLY A 280 -6.21 0.60 -3.96
CA GLY A 280 -7.40 0.40 -3.15
C GLY A 280 -8.26 1.64 -2.90
N MET A 281 -8.11 2.75 -3.65
CA MET A 281 -8.86 3.99 -3.38
C MET A 281 -9.39 4.66 -4.66
N TRP A 282 -9.83 3.86 -5.62
CA TRP A 282 -10.36 4.37 -6.89
C TRP A 282 -11.59 3.60 -7.35
N GLY A 283 -12.22 4.08 -8.42
CA GLY A 283 -13.36 3.45 -9.06
C GLY A 283 -13.60 3.99 -10.46
N GLY A 284 -14.50 3.36 -11.18
CA GLY A 284 -14.81 3.73 -12.56
C GLY A 284 -16.13 3.16 -13.06
N CYS A 285 -16.49 3.60 -14.26
CA CYS A 285 -17.62 3.08 -15.00
C CYS A 285 -17.14 2.11 -16.08
N HIS A 286 -17.94 1.08 -16.37
CA HIS A 286 -17.65 0.12 -17.43
C HIS A 286 -17.76 0.79 -18.82
N GLY A 287 -17.01 0.28 -19.79
CA GLY A 287 -17.09 0.69 -21.21
C GLY A 287 -15.97 1.59 -21.72
N VAL A 288 -15.06 2.07 -20.84
CA VAL A 288 -13.86 2.82 -21.26
C VAL A 288 -12.69 1.89 -21.55
N PHE A 289 -12.50 0.89 -20.69
CA PHE A 289 -11.46 -0.13 -20.84
C PHE A 289 -12.08 -1.46 -21.24
N SER A 290 -11.28 -2.28 -21.91
CA SER A 290 -11.62 -3.64 -22.32
C SER A 290 -10.37 -4.48 -22.39
N GLN A 291 -10.49 -5.78 -22.17
CA GLN A 291 -9.36 -6.73 -22.17
C GLN A 291 -8.30 -6.30 -21.14
N VAL A 292 -8.72 -5.77 -20.00
CA VAL A 292 -7.83 -5.38 -18.90
C VAL A 292 -7.09 -6.59 -18.36
N GLU A 293 -7.74 -7.75 -18.30
CA GLU A 293 -7.09 -9.02 -17.97
C GLU A 293 -5.87 -9.29 -18.84
N GLN A 294 -6.02 -9.19 -20.17
CA GLN A 294 -4.90 -9.39 -21.09
C GLN A 294 -3.82 -8.32 -20.92
N GLN A 295 -4.21 -7.05 -20.74
CA GLN A 295 -3.25 -5.97 -20.46
C GLN A 295 -2.45 -6.22 -19.17
N MET A 296 -3.07 -6.79 -18.14
CA MET A 296 -2.37 -7.20 -16.92
C MET A 296 -1.39 -8.34 -17.19
N ARG A 297 -1.78 -9.36 -17.95
CA ARG A 297 -0.90 -10.48 -18.34
C ARG A 297 0.31 -9.97 -19.13
N ASP A 298 0.09 -9.09 -20.11
CA ASP A 298 1.15 -8.48 -20.91
C ASP A 298 2.08 -7.62 -20.05
N PHE A 299 1.52 -6.85 -19.13
CA PHE A 299 2.30 -6.04 -18.18
C PHE A 299 3.20 -6.91 -17.28
N ILE A 300 2.66 -8.00 -16.73
CA ILE A 300 3.40 -8.91 -15.85
C ILE A 300 4.56 -9.56 -16.61
N ALA A 301 4.37 -9.93 -17.88
CA ALA A 301 5.42 -10.54 -18.70
C ALA A 301 6.66 -9.64 -18.86
N GLU A 302 6.50 -8.32 -18.80
CA GLU A 302 7.59 -7.34 -18.90
C GLU A 302 8.10 -6.84 -17.54
N TYR A 303 7.31 -6.98 -16.48
CA TYR A 303 7.57 -6.34 -15.20
C TYR A 303 8.70 -7.02 -14.42
N GLN A 304 9.75 -6.26 -14.11
CA GLN A 304 10.94 -6.72 -13.37
C GLN A 304 10.97 -6.20 -11.91
N GLY A 305 9.90 -5.55 -11.45
CA GLY A 305 9.81 -4.98 -10.11
C GLY A 305 9.29 -5.97 -9.06
N SER A 306 9.04 -5.47 -7.85
CA SER A 306 8.44 -6.27 -6.78
C SER A 306 6.95 -6.52 -7.05
N GLU A 307 6.51 -7.77 -6.87
CA GLU A 307 5.10 -8.19 -6.96
C GLU A 307 4.16 -7.32 -6.10
N ARG A 308 4.66 -6.83 -4.97
CA ARG A 308 3.90 -5.97 -4.03
C ARG A 308 3.44 -4.66 -4.66
N PHE A 309 4.19 -4.13 -5.63
CA PHE A 309 3.90 -2.83 -6.25
C PHE A 309 3.34 -2.97 -7.66
N THR A 310 3.11 -4.20 -8.14
CA THR A 310 2.63 -4.46 -9.49
C THR A 310 1.33 -3.72 -9.79
N ASP A 311 0.38 -3.71 -8.86
CA ASP A 311 -0.91 -3.06 -9.05
C ASP A 311 -0.78 -1.55 -9.27
N GLN A 312 -0.06 -0.84 -8.40
CA GLN A 312 0.16 0.60 -8.57
C GLN A 312 0.96 0.92 -9.84
N PHE A 313 1.95 0.09 -10.19
CA PHE A 313 2.69 0.27 -11.44
C PHE A 313 1.86 -0.01 -12.68
N PHE A 314 1.01 -1.03 -12.65
CA PHE A 314 0.06 -1.31 -13.72
C PHE A 314 -0.91 -0.13 -13.89
N LEU A 315 -1.51 0.35 -12.80
CA LEU A 315 -2.46 1.47 -12.85
C LEU A 315 -1.83 2.72 -13.45
N LYS A 316 -0.61 3.10 -13.04
CA LYS A 316 0.05 4.30 -13.59
C LYS A 316 0.50 4.13 -15.04
N ARG A 317 0.93 2.94 -15.47
CA ARG A 317 1.38 2.71 -16.85
C ARG A 317 0.21 2.52 -17.82
N ALA A 318 -0.78 1.70 -17.46
CA ALA A 318 -1.84 1.27 -18.35
C ALA A 318 -3.10 2.16 -18.26
N LEU A 319 -3.54 2.52 -17.04
CA LEU A 319 -4.85 3.16 -16.88
C LEU A 319 -4.76 4.69 -16.75
N TRP A 320 -3.78 5.21 -16.01
CA TRP A 320 -3.62 6.64 -15.74
C TRP A 320 -3.65 7.56 -16.98
N PRO A 321 -3.01 7.22 -18.14
CA PRO A 321 -3.07 8.08 -19.33
C PRO A 321 -4.49 8.39 -19.80
N THR A 322 -5.42 7.44 -19.56
CA THR A 322 -6.84 7.57 -19.87
C THR A 322 -7.61 8.16 -18.69
N VAL A 323 -7.48 7.55 -17.51
CA VAL A 323 -8.23 7.90 -16.29
C VAL A 323 -8.14 9.39 -15.98
N ARG A 324 -6.96 10.00 -16.11
CA ARG A 324 -6.73 11.42 -15.82
C ARG A 324 -7.57 12.37 -16.67
N ASN A 325 -8.12 11.94 -17.80
CA ASN A 325 -8.93 12.81 -18.67
C ASN A 325 -10.40 12.91 -18.21
N SER A 326 -10.87 12.07 -17.28
CA SER A 326 -12.23 12.15 -16.73
C SER A 326 -12.30 11.55 -15.32
N ILE A 327 -11.75 12.28 -14.36
CA ILE A 327 -11.63 11.82 -12.97
C ILE A 327 -12.13 12.88 -11.98
N LEU A 328 -12.94 12.47 -11.02
CA LEU A 328 -13.17 13.22 -9.79
C LEU A 328 -12.13 12.79 -8.74
N ASN A 329 -11.33 13.74 -8.25
CA ASN A 329 -10.32 13.51 -7.22
C ASN A 329 -10.75 14.20 -5.92
N HIS A 330 -10.69 13.50 -4.79
CA HIS A 330 -10.76 14.11 -3.45
C HIS A 330 -9.39 14.03 -2.76
N ASP A 331 -8.79 15.19 -2.48
CA ASP A 331 -7.45 15.29 -1.88
C ASP A 331 -7.22 16.71 -1.32
N ASP A 332 -7.27 16.83 0.01
CA ASP A 332 -7.00 18.08 0.73
C ASP A 332 -5.50 18.34 0.97
N ILE A 333 -4.65 17.32 0.77
CA ILE A 333 -3.25 17.32 1.18
C ILE A 333 -2.37 17.83 0.04
N PHE A 334 -2.39 17.16 -1.12
CA PHE A 334 -1.50 17.49 -2.23
C PHE A 334 -2.19 18.34 -3.29
N ARG A 335 -3.53 18.29 -3.35
CA ARG A 335 -4.37 19.05 -4.30
C ARG A 335 -3.96 18.81 -5.76
N PHE A 336 -3.51 17.59 -6.04
CA PHE A 336 -3.01 17.21 -7.36
C PHE A 336 -4.17 17.00 -8.35
N HIS A 337 -3.95 17.39 -9.61
CA HIS A 337 -4.86 17.12 -10.74
C HIS A 337 -6.33 17.51 -10.49
N HIS A 338 -6.55 18.81 -10.22
CA HIS A 338 -7.88 19.40 -9.99
C HIS A 338 -8.66 18.76 -8.83
N ALA A 339 -7.95 18.22 -7.83
CA ALA A 339 -8.58 17.66 -6.66
C ALA A 339 -9.49 18.66 -5.94
N GLN A 340 -10.62 18.13 -5.48
CA GLN A 340 -11.62 18.80 -4.68
C GLN A 340 -11.43 18.44 -3.21
N ALA A 341 -11.99 19.28 -2.34
CA ALA A 341 -12.07 18.94 -0.93
C ALA A 341 -12.95 17.71 -0.71
N TRP A 342 -12.75 17.04 0.42
CA TRP A 342 -13.65 15.96 0.83
C TRP A 342 -15.06 16.50 1.09
N PRO A 343 -16.13 15.82 0.63
CA PRO A 343 -17.50 16.24 0.93
C PRO A 343 -17.81 16.12 2.43
N ALA A 344 -18.83 16.86 2.87
CA ALA A 344 -19.35 16.69 4.23
C ALA A 344 -19.90 15.27 4.42
N HIS A 345 -19.61 14.67 5.57
CA HIS A 345 -19.99 13.30 5.89
C HIS A 345 -20.44 13.14 7.34
N PRO A 346 -21.25 12.12 7.66
CA PRO A 346 -21.52 11.74 9.05
C PRO A 346 -20.24 11.37 9.82
N PRO A 347 -20.24 11.40 11.16
CA PRO A 347 -19.09 10.99 11.96
C PRO A 347 -18.56 9.60 11.55
N ILE A 348 -17.24 9.50 11.41
CA ILE A 348 -16.58 8.24 11.07
C ILE A 348 -16.76 7.24 12.22
N ARG A 349 -17.18 6.01 11.93
CA ARG A 349 -17.38 4.97 12.95
C ARG A 349 -16.08 4.47 13.61
N TRP A 350 -14.96 4.52 12.90
CA TRP A 350 -13.67 4.01 13.35
C TRP A 350 -12.93 5.04 14.22
N GLN A 351 -13.04 4.87 15.54
CA GLN A 351 -12.51 5.82 16.52
C GLN A 351 -11.07 5.50 16.92
N THR A 352 -10.13 5.63 15.97
CA THR A 352 -8.67 5.53 16.24
C THR A 352 -7.95 6.74 15.65
N ASP A 353 -6.91 7.20 16.35
CA ASP A 353 -6.01 8.29 15.94
C ASP A 353 -5.26 7.99 14.63
N LYS A 354 -5.22 6.73 14.20
CA LYS A 354 -4.56 6.28 12.97
C LYS A 354 -5.51 6.18 11.77
N PHE A 355 -6.82 6.36 11.98
CA PHE A 355 -7.78 6.16 10.90
C PHE A 355 -7.69 7.28 9.86
N HIS A 356 -7.66 6.88 8.60
CA HIS A 356 -7.90 7.69 7.42
C HIS A 356 -8.48 6.77 6.34
N VAL A 357 -9.14 7.32 5.32
CA VAL A 357 -9.63 6.51 4.20
C VAL A 357 -8.42 5.84 3.52
N GLY A 358 -8.42 4.51 3.42
CA GLY A 358 -7.27 3.73 2.93
C GLY A 358 -6.24 3.33 3.99
N SER A 359 -6.48 3.60 5.29
CA SER A 359 -5.57 3.19 6.35
C SER A 359 -5.60 1.68 6.58
N ASN A 360 -4.42 1.06 6.76
CA ASN A 360 -4.30 -0.34 7.14
C ASN A 360 -4.84 -0.56 8.57
N ALA A 361 -6.00 -1.22 8.70
CA ALA A 361 -6.63 -1.53 9.99
C ALA A 361 -5.81 -2.54 10.83
N GLY A 362 -5.00 -3.36 10.17
CA GLY A 362 -4.09 -4.37 10.70
C GLY A 362 -2.78 -3.86 11.29
N PHE A 363 -2.72 -2.60 11.74
CA PHE A 363 -1.49 -1.96 12.22
C PHE A 363 -0.99 -2.47 13.59
N SER A 364 -1.74 -3.35 14.24
CA SER A 364 -1.44 -3.90 15.57
C SER A 364 -1.17 -5.40 15.49
N SER A 365 -0.51 -5.95 16.51
CA SER A 365 -0.24 -7.39 16.61
C SER A 365 -0.61 -7.90 17.99
N MET A 366 -0.98 -9.17 18.06
CA MET A 366 -0.95 -9.97 19.29
C MET A 366 0.33 -10.79 19.30
N ALA A 367 0.90 -11.01 20.49
CA ALA A 367 2.04 -11.87 20.65
C ALA A 367 1.96 -12.64 21.98
N GLY A 368 2.66 -13.77 22.03
CA GLY A 368 2.74 -14.59 23.23
C GLY A 368 3.86 -15.61 23.13
N LYS A 369 4.11 -16.32 24.23
CA LYS A 369 5.12 -17.40 24.25
C LYS A 369 4.68 -18.52 23.31
N ALA A 370 5.61 -18.98 22.48
CA ALA A 370 5.42 -20.12 21.62
C ALA A 370 5.67 -21.44 22.37
N SER A 371 4.93 -22.48 22.02
CA SER A 371 5.18 -23.87 22.41
C SER A 371 5.96 -24.65 21.35
N VAL A 372 6.10 -24.08 20.14
CA VAL A 372 6.81 -24.66 19.00
C VAL A 372 8.17 -23.98 18.76
N ALA A 373 9.02 -24.55 17.92
CA ALA A 373 10.35 -24.03 17.69
C ALA A 373 10.34 -22.72 16.87
N ASP A 374 11.44 -21.95 16.94
CA ASP A 374 11.61 -20.77 16.10
C ASP A 374 11.51 -21.11 14.61
N ALA A 375 10.91 -20.20 13.84
CA ALA A 375 10.58 -20.36 12.43
C ALA A 375 9.49 -21.41 12.10
N GLU A 376 8.92 -22.10 13.09
CA GLU A 376 7.69 -22.89 12.94
C GLU A 376 6.44 -22.01 13.05
N TRP A 377 5.28 -22.64 12.85
CA TRP A 377 3.96 -22.00 12.91
C TRP A 377 3.19 -22.48 14.15
N GLN A 378 2.82 -21.54 15.02
CA GLN A 378 1.93 -21.76 16.15
C GLN A 378 0.47 -21.61 15.68
N GLN A 379 -0.41 -22.55 16.01
CA GLN A 379 -1.85 -22.35 15.82
C GLN A 379 -2.39 -21.47 16.95
N VAL A 380 -3.01 -20.34 16.58
CA VAL A 380 -3.62 -19.38 17.50
C VAL A 380 -5.11 -19.34 17.26
N THR A 381 -5.89 -19.76 18.25
CA THR A 381 -7.34 -19.74 18.23
C THR A 381 -7.87 -18.46 18.87
N LEU A 382 -8.68 -17.74 18.11
CA LEU A 382 -9.43 -16.56 18.54
C LEU A 382 -10.86 -17.01 18.84
N THR A 383 -11.40 -16.62 19.99
CA THR A 383 -12.81 -16.84 20.31
C THR A 383 -13.47 -15.50 20.59
N TRP A 384 -14.51 -15.16 19.83
CA TRP A 384 -15.27 -13.92 19.97
C TRP A 384 -16.75 -14.18 19.68
N ALA A 385 -17.63 -13.59 20.50
CA ALA A 385 -19.09 -13.77 20.40
C ALA A 385 -19.54 -15.24 20.30
N GLY A 386 -18.86 -16.15 21.01
CA GLY A 386 -19.18 -17.59 21.03
C GLY A 386 -18.73 -18.39 19.80
N GLN A 387 -18.03 -17.77 18.86
CA GLN A 387 -17.42 -18.42 17.70
C GLN A 387 -15.90 -18.48 17.84
N SER A 388 -15.28 -19.53 17.31
CA SER A 388 -13.84 -19.75 17.38
C SER A 388 -13.24 -20.00 16.00
N TRP A 389 -12.09 -19.39 15.74
CA TRP A 389 -11.34 -19.55 14.50
C TRP A 389 -9.85 -19.62 14.77
N SER A 390 -9.12 -20.39 13.97
CA SER A 390 -7.70 -20.62 14.18
C SER A 390 -6.89 -20.07 13.02
N TYR A 391 -5.81 -19.37 13.36
CA TYR A 391 -4.87 -18.77 12.43
C TYR A 391 -3.44 -19.23 12.74
N PRO A 392 -2.62 -19.51 11.72
CA PRO A 392 -1.20 -19.79 11.93
C PRO A 392 -0.43 -18.49 12.18
N ALA A 393 0.31 -18.44 13.28
CA ALA A 393 1.21 -17.35 13.66
C ALA A 393 2.66 -17.80 13.54
N ARG A 394 3.55 -16.97 13.00
CA ARG A 394 4.97 -17.31 12.85
C ARG A 394 5.70 -17.10 14.16
N VAL A 395 6.56 -18.04 14.54
CA VAL A 395 7.39 -17.94 15.75
C VAL A 395 8.74 -17.30 15.46
N ARG A 396 9.11 -16.30 16.26
CA ARG A 396 10.41 -15.63 16.25
C ARG A 396 10.87 -15.34 17.68
N ASN A 397 12.10 -15.74 18.02
CA ASN A 397 12.70 -15.55 19.34
C ASN A 397 11.87 -16.14 20.48
N GLY A 398 11.24 -17.29 20.26
CA GLY A 398 10.38 -17.98 21.24
C GLY A 398 9.00 -17.35 21.43
N GLU A 399 8.63 -16.36 20.60
CA GLU A 399 7.32 -15.72 20.65
C GLU A 399 6.61 -15.88 19.31
N TRP A 400 5.31 -16.18 19.34
CA TRP A 400 4.46 -16.06 18.16
C TRP A 400 3.99 -14.61 18.02
N GLU A 401 3.88 -14.14 16.79
CA GLU A 401 3.28 -12.84 16.47
C GLU A 401 2.18 -13.02 15.42
N LEU A 402 1.02 -12.41 15.69
CA LEU A 402 -0.13 -12.42 14.81
C LEU A 402 -0.61 -10.99 14.56
N PRO A 403 -0.38 -10.41 13.36
CA PRO A 403 -0.93 -9.12 12.98
C PRO A 403 -2.46 -9.16 12.93
N MET A 404 -3.12 -8.23 13.62
CA MET A 404 -4.56 -8.21 13.87
C MET A 404 -5.14 -6.83 13.58
N PRO A 405 -6.40 -6.76 13.11
CA PRO A 405 -7.08 -5.47 13.01
C PRO A 405 -7.33 -4.86 14.40
N PHE A 406 -7.29 -3.53 14.47
CA PHE A 406 -7.39 -2.81 15.75
C PHE A 406 -8.65 -3.16 16.55
N PHE A 407 -9.80 -3.38 15.88
CA PHE A 407 -11.05 -3.69 16.57
C PHE A 407 -11.03 -5.05 17.30
N LEU A 408 -10.26 -6.03 16.80
CA LEU A 408 -10.08 -7.31 17.51
C LEU A 408 -9.09 -7.18 18.67
N ILE A 409 -8.10 -6.30 18.54
CA ILE A 409 -7.19 -5.95 19.65
C ILE A 409 -7.97 -5.24 20.76
N GLU A 410 -8.89 -4.35 20.41
CA GLU A 410 -9.78 -3.66 21.35
C GLU A 410 -10.71 -4.65 22.05
N ALA A 411 -11.38 -5.53 21.30
CA ALA A 411 -12.22 -6.59 21.87
C ALA A 411 -11.44 -7.50 22.83
N TRP A 412 -10.19 -7.83 22.49
CA TRP A 412 -9.31 -8.61 23.38
C TRP A 412 -8.96 -7.85 24.65
N LYS A 413 -8.59 -6.57 24.55
CA LYS A 413 -8.30 -5.71 25.71
C LYS A 413 -9.53 -5.51 26.60
N ALA A 414 -10.73 -5.53 26.02
CA ALA A 414 -11.99 -5.47 26.75
C ALA A 414 -12.40 -6.82 27.40
N GLY A 415 -11.69 -7.92 27.09
CA GLY A 415 -12.03 -9.26 27.57
C GLY A 415 -13.19 -9.93 26.82
N GLU A 416 -13.62 -9.37 25.70
CA GLU A 416 -14.69 -9.90 24.85
C GLU A 416 -14.17 -10.97 23.87
N LEU A 417 -12.91 -10.83 23.47
CA LEU A 417 -12.18 -11.81 22.66
C LEU A 417 -11.16 -12.54 23.53
N THR A 418 -11.10 -13.87 23.43
CA THR A 418 -10.06 -14.68 24.09
C THR A 418 -9.13 -15.32 23.06
N VAL A 419 -7.87 -15.51 23.46
CA VAL A 419 -6.83 -16.09 22.60
C VAL A 419 -6.24 -17.32 23.29
N GLN A 420 -6.11 -18.42 22.55
CA GLN A 420 -5.51 -19.66 23.03
C GLN A 420 -4.56 -20.22 21.97
N THR A 421 -3.38 -20.68 22.40
CA THR A 421 -2.45 -21.41 21.54
C THR A 421 -2.75 -22.91 21.62
N LEU A 422 -2.78 -23.57 20.48
CA LEU A 422 -2.90 -25.03 20.38
C LEU A 422 -1.53 -25.69 20.21
#